data_AF-A0A3B4BMF7-F1
#
_entry.id   AF-A0A3B4BMF7-F1
#
_cell.length_a   1.000
_cell.length_b   1.000
_cell.length_c   1.000
_cell.angle_alpha   90.00
_cell.angle_beta   90.00
_cell.angle_gamma   90.00
#
_symmetry.space_group_name_H-M   'P 1'
#
loop_
_entity.id
_entity.type
_entity.pdbx_description
1 polymer ?
#
loop_
_entity_poly.entity_id
_entity_poly.type
_entity_poly.pdbx_seq_one_letter_code
_entity_poly.pdbx_strand_id
1 'polypeptide(L)'
;MGRALGLCALALLSLQNTLSGEVLIFCDDPTVDKAVTSAINKFNEGMHTGHKLALFQVMSASKVQNGSYWLKFTTRRSSCSASDATPWTDCEYLPIDKKPIKCNATVHMNETDTDTEHVDLHFAQCLGCPEEIDQNSEDLKVPLSVSISKYNSQSDHTHLFTLNDVGPATRQVVAGFRFKFKFDMRRTKCAKEEHKDLQEHCTADPDNELANCNSTVDMAPWRQELPNVQLECGSGAMPPMILRRRPPGWSPLRNILIQFPTASPKAPPPSDAPPKTKEAKISGKEESSEEDLAKPSASPEDSLFHCPSKPWKPFHPLRTGQNSMVAFDFGKM
;
A
#
# COMPACT_ATOMS: atom_id res chain seq x y z
N MET A 1 36.09 -45.11 -20.92
CA MET A 1 36.08 -43.75 -20.32
C MET A 1 34.68 -43.47 -19.80
N GLY A 2 34.51 -42.84 -18.64
CA GLY A 2 33.18 -42.47 -18.12
C GLY A 2 33.01 -42.57 -16.60
N ARG A 3 33.57 -41.61 -15.85
CA ARG A 3 33.31 -41.33 -14.41
C ARG A 3 34.07 -40.05 -13.99
N ALA A 4 33.49 -38.86 -14.21
CA ALA A 4 34.11 -37.58 -13.80
C ALA A 4 33.18 -36.35 -13.71
N LEU A 5 31.86 -36.47 -13.91
CA LEU A 5 30.97 -35.31 -14.14
C LEU A 5 29.81 -35.13 -13.13
N GLY A 6 29.72 -35.96 -12.09
CA GLY A 6 28.58 -35.98 -11.16
C GLY A 6 28.68 -35.09 -9.91
N LEU A 7 29.87 -34.55 -9.57
CA LEU A 7 30.12 -33.97 -8.24
C LEU A 7 30.16 -32.43 -8.19
N CYS A 8 30.24 -31.74 -9.33
CA CYS A 8 30.31 -30.27 -9.34
C CYS A 8 28.94 -29.58 -9.17
N ALA A 9 27.85 -30.23 -9.60
CA ALA A 9 26.51 -29.64 -9.60
C ALA A 9 25.92 -29.47 -8.19
N LEU A 10 26.20 -30.39 -7.26
CA LEU A 10 25.66 -30.35 -5.90
C LEU A 10 26.29 -29.24 -5.04
N ALA A 11 27.58 -28.95 -5.25
CA ALA A 11 28.28 -27.85 -4.55
C ALA A 11 27.75 -26.46 -4.94
N LEU A 12 27.22 -26.31 -6.16
CA LEU A 12 26.58 -25.07 -6.62
C LEU A 12 25.18 -24.87 -6.03
N LEU A 13 24.43 -25.96 -5.81
CA LEU A 13 23.11 -25.90 -5.17
C LEU A 13 23.20 -25.51 -3.68
N SER A 14 24.26 -25.90 -2.98
CA SER A 14 24.53 -25.44 -1.61
C SER A 14 24.93 -23.96 -1.48
N LEU A 15 25.23 -23.27 -2.59
CA LEU A 15 25.73 -21.89 -2.58
C LEU A 15 24.72 -20.84 -3.08
N GLN A 16 23.49 -21.26 -3.44
CA GLN A 16 22.46 -20.36 -3.99
C GLN A 16 21.50 -19.78 -2.93
N ASN A 17 21.56 -20.22 -1.67
CA ASN A 17 20.76 -19.67 -0.57
C ASN A 17 21.40 -18.46 0.15
N THR A 18 22.60 -18.01 -0.24
CA THR A 18 23.31 -16.88 0.40
C THR A 18 23.27 -15.60 -0.45
N LEU A 19 22.10 -15.27 -1.01
CA LEU A 19 21.91 -14.06 -1.85
C LEU A 19 20.79 -13.10 -1.39
N SER A 20 20.29 -13.25 -0.16
CA SER A 20 19.87 -12.07 0.64
C SER A 20 20.93 -11.85 1.71
N GLY A 21 21.50 -10.65 1.79
CA GLY A 21 22.50 -10.28 2.81
C GLY A 21 21.86 -9.98 4.17
N GLU A 22 20.90 -10.80 4.57
CA GLU A 22 19.90 -10.54 5.61
C GLU A 22 20.11 -11.50 6.79
N VAL A 23 20.41 -10.94 7.97
CA VAL A 23 20.71 -11.67 9.20
C VAL A 23 19.57 -11.44 10.19
N LEU A 24 18.94 -12.51 10.68
CA LEU A 24 17.88 -12.40 11.70
C LEU A 24 18.44 -11.83 13.01
N ILE A 25 17.67 -10.96 13.65
CA ILE A 25 17.99 -10.32 14.93
C ILE A 25 16.99 -10.80 15.98
N PHE A 26 17.43 -10.90 17.23
CA PHE A 26 16.53 -11.09 18.36
C PHE A 26 15.57 -9.90 18.50
N CYS A 27 14.29 -10.19 18.69
CA CYS A 27 13.22 -9.20 18.78
C CYS A 27 13.24 -8.35 20.07
N ASP A 28 14.02 -8.76 21.08
CA ASP A 28 14.26 -8.04 22.33
C ASP A 28 15.55 -7.17 22.30
N ASP A 29 16.26 -7.13 21.16
CA ASP A 29 17.39 -6.22 20.96
C ASP A 29 16.91 -4.75 20.98
N PRO A 30 17.52 -3.85 21.79
CA PRO A 30 17.11 -2.44 21.86
C PRO A 30 17.14 -1.67 20.53
N THR A 31 17.93 -2.12 19.55
CA THR A 31 17.92 -1.54 18.20
C THR A 31 16.65 -1.89 17.42
N VAL A 32 16.02 -3.04 17.69
CA VAL A 32 14.73 -3.42 17.11
C VAL A 32 13.60 -2.58 17.70
N ASP A 33 13.58 -2.34 19.02
CA ASP A 33 12.60 -1.43 19.64
C ASP A 33 12.72 0.01 19.09
N LYS A 34 13.96 0.52 18.96
CA LYS A 34 14.23 1.83 18.34
C LYS A 34 13.72 1.87 16.89
N ALA A 35 13.97 0.83 16.10
CA ALA A 35 13.56 0.75 14.70
C ALA A 35 12.02 0.68 14.55
N VAL A 36 11.35 -0.19 15.31
CA VAL A 36 9.89 -0.30 15.34
C VAL A 36 9.24 1.00 15.81
N THR A 37 9.84 1.68 16.79
CA THR A 37 9.38 2.99 17.28
C THR A 37 9.49 4.08 16.21
N SER A 38 10.61 4.14 15.46
CA SER A 38 10.74 5.04 14.30
C SER A 38 9.66 4.77 13.25
N ALA A 39 9.40 3.50 12.92
CA ALA A 39 8.40 3.14 11.93
C ALA A 39 6.97 3.53 12.34
N ILE A 40 6.60 3.29 13.60
CA ILE A 40 5.27 3.66 14.12
C ILE A 40 5.13 5.19 14.23
N ASN A 41 6.19 5.91 14.61
CA ASN A 41 6.19 7.38 14.62
C ASN A 41 5.99 7.96 13.22
N LYS A 42 6.81 7.56 12.24
CA LYS A 42 6.72 8.08 10.86
C LYS A 42 5.37 7.81 10.20
N PHE A 43 4.72 6.68 10.51
CA PHE A 43 3.35 6.41 10.06
C PHE A 43 2.31 7.30 10.78
N ASN A 44 2.43 7.48 12.10
CA ASN A 44 1.50 8.31 12.88
C ASN A 44 1.60 9.80 12.53
N GLU A 45 2.79 10.31 12.21
CA GLU A 45 3.01 11.70 11.74
C GLU A 45 2.27 11.99 10.42
N GLY A 46 2.18 10.99 9.53
CA GLY A 46 1.37 11.06 8.31
C GLY A 46 -0.14 10.96 8.54
N MET A 47 -0.60 10.73 9.77
CA MET A 47 -2.01 10.56 10.11
C MET A 47 -2.63 11.87 10.59
N HIS A 48 -3.72 12.31 9.95
CA HIS A 48 -4.41 13.55 10.31
C HIS A 48 -5.85 13.33 10.78
N THR A 49 -6.34 12.09 10.77
CA THR A 49 -7.70 11.71 11.21
C THR A 49 -7.70 10.33 11.86
N GLY A 50 -8.64 10.09 12.78
CA GLY A 50 -8.74 8.80 13.49
C GLY A 50 -7.81 8.72 14.70
N HIS A 51 -7.15 7.57 14.88
CA HIS A 51 -6.43 7.20 16.10
C HIS A 51 -5.02 6.70 15.79
N LYS A 52 -4.02 7.15 16.55
CA LYS A 52 -2.63 6.69 16.42
C LYS A 52 -2.53 5.18 16.57
N LEU A 53 -1.65 4.56 15.80
CA LEU A 53 -1.26 3.18 16.00
C LEU A 53 -0.23 3.06 17.13
N ALA A 54 -0.38 2.02 17.94
CA ALA A 54 0.59 1.60 18.94
C ALA A 54 1.09 0.17 18.62
N LEU A 55 2.33 -0.14 18.98
CA LEU A 55 2.91 -1.48 18.84
C LEU A 55 2.04 -2.49 19.59
N PHE A 56 1.75 -3.63 18.95
CA PHE A 56 1.11 -4.76 19.59
C PHE A 56 2.13 -5.88 19.83
N GLN A 57 2.78 -6.41 18.78
CA GLN A 57 3.79 -7.47 18.87
C GLN A 57 4.80 -7.34 17.74
N VAL A 58 6.09 -7.57 18.01
CA VAL A 58 7.11 -7.79 16.97
C VAL A 58 7.07 -9.28 16.59
N MET A 59 7.04 -9.58 15.28
CA MET A 59 6.95 -10.96 14.76
C MET A 59 8.31 -11.47 14.27
N SER A 60 9.12 -10.60 13.66
CA SER A 60 10.50 -10.91 13.26
C SER A 60 11.27 -9.63 12.96
N ALA A 61 12.56 -9.60 13.27
CA ALA A 61 13.48 -8.56 12.82
C ALA A 61 14.67 -9.17 12.08
N SER A 62 15.17 -8.48 11.06
CA SER A 62 16.39 -8.83 10.34
C SER A 62 17.19 -7.58 9.98
N LYS A 63 18.50 -7.74 9.77
CA LYS A 63 19.44 -6.68 9.37
C LYS A 63 20.06 -7.03 8.03
N VAL A 64 19.97 -6.12 7.07
CA VAL A 64 20.70 -6.20 5.80
C VAL A 64 22.10 -5.61 6.00
N GLN A 65 23.10 -6.14 5.31
CA GLN A 65 24.51 -5.69 5.40
C GLN A 65 24.73 -4.16 5.28
N ASN A 66 23.83 -3.43 4.61
CA ASN A 66 23.85 -1.96 4.49
C ASN A 66 23.32 -1.21 5.74
N GLY A 67 23.25 -1.85 6.91
CA GLY A 67 22.76 -1.26 8.16
C GLY A 67 21.24 -1.12 8.28
N SER A 68 20.49 -1.30 7.18
CA SER A 68 19.02 -1.25 7.19
C SER A 68 18.40 -2.48 7.87
N TYR A 69 17.41 -2.22 8.71
CA TYR A 69 16.60 -3.21 9.42
C TYR A 69 15.31 -3.47 8.64
N TRP A 70 14.94 -4.74 8.51
CA TRP A 70 13.64 -5.16 7.97
C TRP A 70 12.82 -5.76 9.11
N LEU A 71 11.60 -5.28 9.27
CA LEU A 71 10.75 -5.53 10.42
C LEU A 71 9.42 -6.10 9.98
N LYS A 72 8.94 -7.14 10.67
CA LYS A 72 7.54 -7.58 10.62
C LYS A 72 6.97 -7.47 12.02
N PHE A 73 5.91 -6.71 12.18
CA PHE A 73 5.27 -6.44 13.46
C PHE A 73 3.76 -6.29 13.29
N THR A 74 3.06 -6.10 14.40
CA THR A 74 1.62 -5.84 14.41
C THR A 74 1.30 -4.63 15.28
N THR A 75 0.22 -3.95 14.95
CA THR A 75 -0.25 -2.75 15.65
C THR A 75 -1.74 -2.82 15.98
N ARG A 76 -2.17 -2.01 16.95
CA ARG A 76 -3.59 -1.70 17.21
C ARG A 76 -3.78 -0.18 17.21
N ARG A 77 -5.01 0.26 16.98
CA ARG A 77 -5.41 1.66 17.23
C ARG A 77 -5.40 1.92 18.73
N SER A 78 -4.84 3.04 19.13
CA SER A 78 -4.77 3.51 20.51
C SER A 78 -5.89 4.51 20.84
N SER A 79 -6.07 4.85 22.11
CA SER A 79 -7.02 5.86 22.58
C SER A 79 -6.74 7.24 22.00
N CYS A 80 -5.47 7.61 21.84
CA CYS A 80 -5.02 8.91 21.35
C CYS A 80 -5.49 9.20 19.92
N SER A 81 -5.95 10.43 19.71
CA SER A 81 -6.29 10.96 18.39
C SER A 81 -5.05 11.07 17.51
N ALA A 82 -5.21 10.99 16.18
CA ALA A 82 -4.15 11.27 15.22
C ALA A 82 -3.54 12.68 15.43
N SER A 83 -4.37 13.66 15.77
CA SER A 83 -3.98 15.06 16.02
C SER A 83 -3.44 15.33 17.43
N ASP A 84 -3.35 14.30 18.28
CA ASP A 84 -2.84 14.41 19.66
C ASP A 84 -1.33 14.64 19.67
N ALA A 85 -0.79 15.36 20.65
CA ALA A 85 0.66 15.47 20.85
C ALA A 85 1.25 14.24 21.55
N THR A 86 0.44 13.51 22.31
CA THR A 86 0.83 12.37 23.16
C THR A 86 1.52 11.28 22.32
N PRO A 87 2.71 10.77 22.72
CA PRO A 87 3.38 9.69 22.00
C PRO A 87 2.59 8.38 22.13
N TRP A 88 2.62 7.54 21.09
CA TRP A 88 1.80 6.31 21.06
C TRP A 88 2.15 5.32 22.17
N THR A 89 3.36 5.41 22.73
CA THR A 89 3.85 4.63 23.88
C THR A 89 2.98 4.81 25.12
N ASP A 90 2.45 6.01 25.31
CA ASP A 90 1.74 6.41 26.54
C ASP A 90 0.24 6.12 26.39
N CYS A 91 -0.23 6.01 25.15
CA CYS A 91 -1.61 5.71 24.79
C CYS A 91 -1.98 4.25 25.10
N GLU A 92 -3.21 4.01 25.55
CA GLU A 92 -3.78 2.67 25.72
C GLU A 92 -4.39 2.15 24.43
N TYR A 93 -4.55 0.84 24.26
CA TYR A 93 -5.26 0.31 23.09
C TYR A 93 -6.76 0.63 23.15
N LEU A 94 -7.40 0.92 22.00
CA LEU A 94 -8.85 0.88 21.93
C LEU A 94 -9.33 -0.55 22.24
N PRO A 95 -10.31 -0.74 23.15
CA PRO A 95 -10.76 -2.07 23.60
C PRO A 95 -11.70 -2.73 22.57
N ILE A 96 -11.45 -2.53 21.28
CA ILE A 96 -12.21 -3.08 20.17
C ILE A 96 -11.65 -4.45 19.83
N ASP A 97 -12.51 -5.48 19.87
CA ASP A 97 -12.14 -6.84 19.50
C ASP A 97 -12.08 -7.02 17.97
N LYS A 98 -10.97 -6.55 17.39
CA LYS A 98 -10.55 -6.80 16.01
C LYS A 98 -9.17 -7.44 16.01
N LYS A 99 -8.80 -8.12 14.92
CA LYS A 99 -7.44 -8.63 14.73
C LYS A 99 -6.44 -7.46 14.65
N PRO A 100 -5.21 -7.60 15.17
CA PRO A 100 -4.14 -6.62 14.95
C PRO A 100 -3.90 -6.37 13.46
N ILE A 101 -3.47 -5.15 13.13
CA ILE A 101 -3.02 -4.80 11.79
C ILE A 101 -1.60 -5.34 11.63
N LYS A 102 -1.30 -6.02 10.52
CA LYS A 102 0.08 -6.45 10.21
C LYS A 102 0.84 -5.31 9.53
N CYS A 103 2.10 -5.15 9.89
CA CYS A 103 2.96 -4.07 9.41
C CYS A 103 4.33 -4.64 9.02
N ASN A 104 4.82 -4.25 7.84
CA ASN A 104 6.21 -4.43 7.44
C ASN A 104 6.88 -3.06 7.41
N ALA A 105 8.17 -2.96 7.76
CA ALA A 105 8.92 -1.72 7.62
C ALA A 105 10.40 -1.95 7.25
N THR A 106 10.96 -1.00 6.50
CA THR A 106 12.40 -0.87 6.26
C THR A 106 12.89 0.36 7.00
N VAL A 107 13.86 0.21 7.90
CA VAL A 107 14.40 1.29 8.73
C VAL A 107 15.91 1.36 8.58
N HIS A 108 16.43 2.48 8.07
CA HIS A 108 17.86 2.69 7.94
C HIS A 108 18.43 3.27 9.24
N MET A 109 19.43 2.61 9.82
CA MET A 109 20.00 2.98 11.12
C MET A 109 21.52 3.14 11.03
N ASN A 110 21.97 4.35 11.35
CA ASN A 110 23.36 4.71 11.54
C ASN A 110 23.62 5.05 13.02
N GLU A 111 24.88 5.34 13.38
CA GLU A 111 25.27 5.65 14.77
C GLU A 111 24.48 6.83 15.35
N THR A 112 24.18 7.84 14.53
CA THR A 112 23.55 9.11 14.94
C THR A 112 22.10 9.27 14.48
N ASP A 113 21.61 8.47 13.54
CA ASP A 113 20.35 8.69 12.83
C ASP A 113 19.54 7.39 12.60
N THR A 114 18.23 7.50 12.43
CA THR A 114 17.29 6.36 12.35
C THR A 114 16.03 6.73 11.57
N ASP A 115 16.15 6.83 10.25
CA ASP A 115 15.03 7.10 9.35
C ASP A 115 14.33 5.81 8.91
N THR A 116 13.00 5.84 8.86
CA THR A 116 12.20 4.75 8.29
C THR A 116 11.97 4.98 6.80
N GLU A 117 12.64 4.21 5.94
CA GLU A 117 12.50 4.32 4.49
C GLU A 117 11.06 4.04 4.02
N HIS A 118 10.44 2.98 4.55
CA HIS A 118 9.08 2.58 4.19
C HIS A 118 8.35 1.87 5.33
N VAL A 119 7.02 2.05 5.39
CA VAL A 119 6.11 1.27 6.25
C VAL A 119 4.90 0.85 5.41
N ASP A 120 4.69 -0.46 5.29
CA ASP A 120 3.53 -1.04 4.63
C ASP A 120 2.56 -1.63 5.67
N LEU A 121 1.28 -1.29 5.56
CA LEU A 121 0.24 -1.72 6.47
C LEU A 121 -0.72 -2.65 5.75
N HIS A 122 -0.57 -3.93 6.05
CA HIS A 122 -1.45 -5.00 5.61
C HIS A 122 -2.77 -4.94 6.39
N PHE A 123 -3.56 -3.90 6.13
CA PHE A 123 -5.00 -3.92 6.38
C PHE A 123 -5.62 -5.04 5.54
N ALA A 124 -6.69 -5.66 6.05
CA ALA A 124 -7.49 -6.56 5.22
C ALA A 124 -8.04 -5.78 4.02
N GLN A 125 -7.73 -6.22 2.80
CA GLN A 125 -8.06 -5.50 1.57
C GLN A 125 -9.55 -5.19 1.52
N CYS A 126 -9.89 -3.90 1.40
CA CYS A 126 -11.26 -3.43 1.45
C CYS A 126 -11.97 -3.71 0.11
N LEU A 127 -12.49 -4.92 -0.06
CA LEU A 127 -13.17 -5.36 -1.29
C LEU A 127 -14.36 -4.47 -1.71
N GLY A 128 -14.92 -3.68 -0.79
CA GLY A 128 -16.00 -2.71 -1.04
C GLY A 128 -15.57 -1.23 -1.00
N CYS A 129 -14.27 -0.92 -1.04
CA CYS A 129 -13.79 0.45 -1.17
C CYS A 129 -13.67 0.85 -2.65
N PRO A 130 -13.74 2.15 -2.99
CA PRO A 130 -13.44 2.62 -4.35
C PRO A 130 -11.96 2.37 -4.69
N GLU A 131 -11.73 1.73 -5.82
CA GLU A 131 -10.45 1.49 -6.47
C GLU A 131 -10.33 2.39 -7.70
N GLU A 132 -9.19 3.06 -7.91
CA GLU A 132 -8.94 3.83 -9.13
C GLU A 132 -8.74 2.88 -10.31
N ILE A 133 -9.35 3.20 -11.46
CA ILE A 133 -9.28 2.38 -12.67
C ILE A 133 -8.82 3.22 -13.86
N ASP A 134 -8.15 2.60 -14.83
CA ASP A 134 -7.64 3.27 -16.01
C ASP A 134 -8.77 3.87 -16.87
N GLN A 135 -8.50 5.01 -17.51
CA GLN A 135 -9.41 5.74 -18.38
C GLN A 135 -9.87 4.91 -19.60
N ASN A 136 -9.03 3.99 -20.05
CA ASN A 136 -9.26 3.10 -21.19
C ASN A 136 -9.77 1.72 -20.75
N SER A 137 -10.11 1.53 -19.47
CA SER A 137 -10.57 0.25 -18.92
C SER A 137 -11.84 -0.24 -19.62
N GLU A 138 -11.85 -1.52 -20.01
CA GLU A 138 -13.02 -2.21 -20.58
C GLU A 138 -14.27 -2.07 -19.69
N ASP A 139 -14.08 -2.07 -18.35
CA ASP A 139 -15.15 -1.87 -17.36
C ASP A 139 -15.93 -0.56 -17.56
N LEU A 140 -15.31 0.49 -18.12
CA LEU A 140 -15.95 1.79 -18.32
C LEU A 140 -16.83 1.87 -19.58
N LYS A 141 -16.73 0.94 -20.53
CA LYS A 141 -17.45 1.03 -21.82
C LYS A 141 -18.97 1.10 -21.64
N VAL A 142 -19.53 0.24 -20.79
CA VAL A 142 -20.98 0.24 -20.50
C VAL A 142 -21.38 1.48 -19.68
N PRO A 143 -20.73 1.81 -18.54
CA PRO A 143 -20.98 3.06 -17.79
C PRO A 143 -20.93 4.35 -18.63
N LEU A 144 -19.93 4.50 -19.51
CA LEU A 144 -19.81 5.64 -20.42
C LEU A 144 -20.98 5.66 -21.41
N SER A 145 -21.27 4.54 -22.08
CA SER A 145 -22.35 4.42 -23.06
C SER A 145 -23.71 4.81 -22.48
N VAL A 146 -24.08 4.30 -21.31
CA VAL A 146 -25.37 4.66 -20.66
C VAL A 146 -25.39 6.11 -20.15
N SER A 147 -24.24 6.68 -19.79
CA SER A 147 -24.15 8.09 -19.38
C SER A 147 -24.31 9.04 -20.57
N ILE A 148 -23.69 8.74 -21.71
CA ILE A 148 -23.81 9.51 -22.96
C ILE A 148 -25.22 9.38 -23.54
N SER A 149 -25.80 8.18 -23.55
CA SER A 149 -27.21 7.95 -23.94
C SER A 149 -28.17 8.77 -23.05
N LYS A 150 -27.99 8.72 -21.72
CA LYS A 150 -28.79 9.52 -20.80
C LYS A 150 -28.65 11.02 -21.08
N TYR A 151 -27.43 11.55 -21.24
CA TYR A 151 -27.23 12.96 -21.60
C TYR A 151 -27.97 13.33 -22.89
N ASN A 152 -27.82 12.54 -23.95
CA ASN A 152 -28.46 12.79 -25.24
C ASN A 152 -29.98 12.80 -25.16
N SER A 153 -30.58 11.90 -24.37
CA SER A 153 -32.04 11.84 -24.15
C SER A 153 -32.62 12.93 -23.23
N GLN A 154 -31.79 13.59 -22.40
CA GLN A 154 -32.25 14.56 -21.39
C GLN A 154 -31.78 16.00 -21.63
N SER A 155 -30.80 16.22 -22.50
CA SER A 155 -30.31 17.55 -22.88
C SER A 155 -31.23 18.19 -23.92
N ASP A 156 -31.63 19.45 -23.71
CA ASP A 156 -32.42 20.24 -24.66
C ASP A 156 -31.63 20.64 -25.94
N HIS A 157 -30.36 20.26 -26.04
CA HIS A 157 -29.53 20.59 -27.20
C HIS A 157 -30.01 19.90 -28.49
N THR A 158 -29.96 20.61 -29.63
CA THR A 158 -30.50 20.17 -30.93
C THR A 158 -29.76 19.00 -31.59
N HIS A 159 -28.47 18.84 -31.28
CA HIS A 159 -27.61 17.77 -31.79
C HIS A 159 -27.20 16.79 -30.69
N LEU A 160 -26.92 15.54 -31.09
CA LEU A 160 -26.32 14.52 -30.25
C LEU A 160 -24.86 14.82 -29.94
N PHE A 161 -24.39 14.32 -28.80
CA PHE A 161 -23.01 14.39 -28.32
C PHE A 161 -22.38 12.99 -28.28
N THR A 162 -21.07 12.92 -28.58
CA THR A 162 -20.24 11.71 -28.51
C THR A 162 -19.05 11.93 -27.57
N LEU A 163 -18.40 10.85 -27.14
CA LEU A 163 -17.25 10.91 -26.23
C LEU A 163 -16.11 11.77 -26.83
N ASN A 164 -15.49 12.57 -25.96
CA ASN A 164 -14.27 13.31 -26.27
C ASN A 164 -13.10 12.78 -25.41
N ASP A 165 -13.15 12.94 -24.08
CA ASP A 165 -12.11 12.45 -23.15
C ASP A 165 -12.68 11.84 -21.85
N VAL A 166 -11.88 11.02 -21.16
CA VAL A 166 -12.23 10.33 -19.91
C VAL A 166 -11.32 10.78 -18.77
N GLY A 167 -11.93 11.25 -17.69
CA GLY A 167 -11.25 11.82 -16.52
C GLY A 167 -10.91 10.77 -15.45
N PRO A 168 -10.70 11.18 -14.19
CA PRO A 168 -10.43 10.23 -13.12
C PRO A 168 -11.65 9.33 -12.90
N ALA A 169 -11.41 8.03 -12.81
CA ALA A 169 -12.42 6.98 -12.74
C ALA A 169 -12.16 6.03 -11.57
N THR A 170 -13.22 5.55 -10.94
CA THR A 170 -13.17 4.58 -9.83
C THR A 170 -14.27 3.53 -9.94
N ARG A 171 -13.97 2.32 -9.45
CA ARG A 171 -14.89 1.18 -9.34
C ARG A 171 -15.03 0.79 -7.87
N GLN A 172 -16.25 0.54 -7.40
CA GLN A 172 -16.54 0.11 -6.04
C GLN A 172 -17.52 -1.06 -6.03
N VAL A 173 -17.27 -2.10 -5.23
CA VAL A 173 -18.25 -3.17 -5.00
C VAL A 173 -19.31 -2.69 -4.01
N VAL A 174 -20.57 -2.81 -4.41
CA VAL A 174 -21.77 -2.44 -3.65
C VAL A 174 -22.80 -3.58 -3.76
N ALA A 175 -24.10 -3.30 -3.80
CA ALA A 175 -25.13 -4.27 -4.22
C ALA A 175 -25.13 -4.50 -5.75
N GLY A 176 -23.94 -4.62 -6.34
CA GLY A 176 -23.62 -4.38 -7.76
C GLY A 176 -22.17 -3.85 -7.87
N PHE A 177 -21.82 -3.27 -9.01
CA PHE A 177 -20.69 -2.35 -9.14
C PHE A 177 -21.18 -0.91 -9.20
N ARG A 178 -20.48 -0.02 -8.53
CA ARG A 178 -20.62 1.43 -8.61
C ARG A 178 -19.40 1.99 -9.32
N PHE A 179 -19.61 2.61 -10.47
CA PHE A 179 -18.60 3.39 -11.17
C PHE A 179 -18.79 4.87 -10.87
N LYS A 180 -17.71 5.57 -10.53
CA LYS A 180 -17.70 7.04 -10.48
C LYS A 180 -16.59 7.58 -11.35
N PHE A 181 -16.93 8.39 -12.34
CA PHE A 181 -15.98 8.92 -13.29
C PHE A 181 -16.41 10.29 -13.81
N LYS A 182 -15.43 11.08 -14.24
CA LYS A 182 -15.66 12.25 -15.08
C LYS A 182 -15.39 11.90 -16.52
N PHE A 183 -16.06 12.58 -17.43
CA PHE A 183 -15.83 12.49 -18.88
C PHE A 183 -16.27 13.81 -19.50
N ASP A 184 -15.80 14.12 -20.70
CA ASP A 184 -16.43 15.14 -21.52
C ASP A 184 -16.82 14.61 -22.89
N MET A 185 -17.76 15.32 -23.51
CA MET A 185 -18.36 14.98 -24.78
C MET A 185 -18.27 16.18 -25.71
N ARG A 186 -18.19 15.87 -26.99
CA ARG A 186 -18.24 16.84 -28.10
C ARG A 186 -19.51 16.65 -28.91
N ARG A 187 -20.07 17.77 -29.35
CA ARG A 187 -21.20 17.80 -30.28
C ARG A 187 -20.87 17.03 -31.57
N THR A 188 -21.88 16.36 -32.12
CA THR A 188 -21.81 15.64 -33.39
C THR A 188 -22.66 16.32 -34.45
N LYS A 189 -22.47 15.91 -35.71
CA LYS A 189 -23.29 16.36 -36.84
C LYS A 189 -24.68 15.75 -36.89
N CYS A 190 -25.03 14.84 -35.96
CA CYS A 190 -26.35 14.22 -35.92
C CYS A 190 -27.35 15.11 -35.16
N ALA A 191 -28.29 15.70 -35.89
CA ALA A 191 -29.46 16.37 -35.31
C ALA A 191 -30.40 15.35 -34.64
N LYS A 192 -30.96 15.69 -33.48
CA LYS A 192 -31.84 14.81 -32.69
C LYS A 192 -33.20 14.56 -33.33
N GLU A 193 -33.65 15.48 -34.19
CA GLU A 193 -34.90 15.35 -34.94
C GLU A 193 -34.84 14.18 -35.94
N GLU A 194 -33.66 13.92 -36.50
CA GLU A 194 -33.38 12.81 -37.41
C GLU A 194 -32.89 11.55 -36.65
N HIS A 195 -32.08 11.74 -35.60
CA HIS A 195 -31.37 10.67 -34.90
C HIS A 195 -31.76 10.64 -33.41
N LYS A 196 -32.60 9.66 -33.02
CA LYS A 196 -33.00 9.48 -31.61
C LYS A 196 -31.85 9.07 -30.69
N ASP A 197 -30.93 8.27 -31.23
CA ASP A 197 -29.84 7.62 -30.50
C ASP A 197 -28.51 7.88 -31.21
N LEU A 198 -27.41 7.84 -30.44
CA LEU A 198 -26.06 8.00 -30.97
C LEU A 198 -25.63 6.76 -31.76
N GLN A 199 -25.51 6.92 -33.09
CA GLN A 199 -25.07 5.88 -34.01
C GLN A 199 -23.62 6.10 -34.46
N GLU A 200 -22.98 5.06 -35.03
CA GLU A 200 -21.55 5.05 -35.36
C GLU A 200 -21.14 6.15 -36.36
N HIS A 201 -22.04 6.55 -37.27
CA HIS A 201 -21.79 7.64 -38.22
C HIS A 201 -21.87 9.05 -37.63
N CYS A 202 -22.29 9.19 -36.36
CA CYS A 202 -22.39 10.49 -35.66
C CYS A 202 -21.01 11.02 -35.26
N THR A 203 -20.24 11.41 -36.28
CA THR A 203 -18.92 12.03 -36.15
C THR A 203 -18.99 13.43 -35.53
N ALA A 204 -17.90 13.83 -34.87
CA ALA A 204 -17.77 15.12 -34.22
C ALA A 204 -17.96 16.30 -35.20
N ASP A 205 -18.56 17.36 -34.67
CA ASP A 205 -18.81 18.63 -35.36
C ASP A 205 -17.55 19.54 -35.30
N PRO A 206 -17.12 20.18 -36.40
CA PRO A 206 -16.03 21.17 -36.37
C PRO A 206 -16.28 22.38 -35.44
N ASP A 207 -17.52 22.63 -35.01
CA ASP A 207 -17.83 23.69 -34.03
C ASP A 207 -17.16 23.46 -32.65
N ASN A 208 -16.68 22.24 -32.35
CA ASN A 208 -15.99 21.88 -31.11
C ASN A 208 -16.75 22.27 -29.81
N GLU A 209 -18.08 22.27 -29.86
CA GLU A 209 -18.92 22.48 -28.69
C GLU A 209 -18.80 21.29 -27.72
N LEU A 210 -18.40 21.58 -26.48
CA LEU A 210 -18.09 20.59 -25.45
C LEU A 210 -19.04 20.67 -24.26
N ALA A 211 -19.29 19.53 -23.64
CA ALA A 211 -19.98 19.40 -22.35
C ALA A 211 -19.23 18.41 -21.45
N ASN A 212 -18.87 18.84 -20.24
CA ASN A 212 -18.24 18.00 -19.23
C ASN A 212 -19.27 17.45 -18.25
N CYS A 213 -19.04 16.24 -17.77
CA CYS A 213 -19.96 15.50 -16.91
C CYS A 213 -19.25 14.75 -15.77
N ASN A 214 -19.97 14.61 -14.67
CA ASN A 214 -19.67 13.78 -13.51
C ASN A 214 -20.76 12.71 -13.42
N SER A 215 -20.39 11.43 -13.53
CA SER A 215 -21.34 10.31 -13.52
C SER A 215 -21.09 9.38 -12.34
N THR A 216 -22.18 8.88 -11.75
CA THR A 216 -22.19 7.71 -10.87
C THR A 216 -23.15 6.69 -11.47
N VAL A 217 -22.63 5.53 -11.88
CA VAL A 217 -23.39 4.43 -12.48
C VAL A 217 -23.38 3.23 -11.56
N ASP A 218 -24.56 2.84 -11.05
CA ASP A 218 -24.76 1.59 -10.30
C ASP A 218 -25.33 0.52 -11.23
N MET A 219 -24.66 -0.62 -11.36
CA MET A 219 -25.09 -1.72 -12.23
C MET A 219 -24.76 -3.10 -11.65
N ALA A 220 -25.67 -4.07 -11.82
CA ALA A 220 -25.50 -5.45 -11.40
C ALA A 220 -25.84 -6.40 -12.57
N PRO A 221 -24.92 -6.64 -13.53
CA PRO A 221 -25.22 -7.37 -14.77
C PRO A 221 -25.87 -8.74 -14.57
N TRP A 222 -25.51 -9.44 -13.49
CA TRP A 222 -26.07 -10.74 -13.11
C TRP A 222 -27.55 -10.70 -12.66
N ARG A 223 -28.12 -9.52 -12.39
CA ARG A 223 -29.56 -9.36 -12.10
C ARG A 223 -30.39 -9.00 -13.33
N GLN A 224 -29.77 -8.68 -14.47
CA GLN A 224 -30.44 -8.19 -15.69
C GLN A 224 -31.23 -6.87 -15.46
N GLU A 225 -30.89 -6.13 -14.40
CA GLU A 225 -31.42 -4.80 -14.09
C GLU A 225 -30.79 -3.72 -14.98
N LEU A 226 -31.56 -2.69 -15.35
CA LEU A 226 -31.02 -1.53 -16.07
C LEU A 226 -30.07 -0.73 -15.16
N PRO A 227 -28.91 -0.24 -15.66
CA PRO A 227 -28.01 0.61 -14.89
C PRO A 227 -28.68 1.88 -14.36
N ASN A 228 -28.55 2.13 -13.07
CA ASN A 228 -28.99 3.38 -12.44
C ASN A 228 -27.91 4.45 -12.60
N VAL A 229 -28.17 5.45 -13.43
CA VAL A 229 -27.24 6.52 -13.77
C VAL A 229 -27.61 7.82 -13.06
N GLN A 230 -26.75 8.32 -12.19
CA GLN A 230 -26.76 9.70 -11.69
C GLN A 230 -25.76 10.52 -12.50
N LEU A 231 -26.17 11.66 -13.03
CA LEU A 231 -25.39 12.44 -14.00
C LEU A 231 -25.56 13.94 -13.74
N GLU A 232 -24.45 14.64 -13.60
CA GLU A 232 -24.36 16.09 -13.46
C GLU A 232 -23.45 16.61 -14.58
N CYS A 233 -23.89 17.59 -15.37
CA CYS A 233 -23.12 18.10 -16.52
C CYS A 233 -23.13 19.63 -16.59
N GLY A 234 -22.11 20.20 -17.24
CA GLY A 234 -22.00 21.62 -17.55
C GLY A 234 -21.29 21.86 -18.89
N SER A 235 -21.42 23.07 -19.43
CA SER A 235 -20.79 23.45 -20.70
C SER A 235 -19.26 23.56 -20.60
N GLY A 236 -18.58 23.34 -21.72
CA GLY A 236 -17.13 23.43 -21.85
C GLY A 236 -16.40 22.09 -21.62
N ALA A 237 -15.12 22.06 -21.97
CA ALA A 237 -14.22 20.93 -21.72
C ALA A 237 -14.16 20.55 -20.23
N MET A 238 -13.73 19.31 -19.93
CA MET A 238 -13.37 18.95 -18.57
C MET A 238 -12.21 19.86 -18.09
N PRO A 239 -12.26 20.41 -16.88
CA PRO A 239 -11.10 21.08 -16.32
C PRO A 239 -9.93 20.08 -16.27
N PRO A 240 -8.74 20.44 -16.79
CA PRO A 240 -7.64 19.49 -16.95
C PRO A 240 -7.25 18.87 -15.62
N MET A 241 -6.70 17.66 -15.68
CA MET A 241 -6.14 16.93 -14.54
C MET A 241 -4.88 17.63 -14.00
N ILE A 242 -5.09 18.76 -13.32
CA ILE A 242 -4.12 19.35 -12.41
C ILE A 242 -3.97 18.36 -11.25
N LEU A 243 -3.05 17.41 -11.41
CA LEU A 243 -2.30 16.78 -10.32
C LEU A 243 -2.13 17.87 -9.24
N ARG A 244 -2.80 17.70 -8.08
CA ARG A 244 -2.93 18.77 -7.08
C ARG A 244 -1.56 19.23 -6.61
N ARG A 245 -0.98 20.21 -7.33
CA ARG A 245 0.27 20.86 -6.97
C ARG A 245 0.00 21.50 -5.62
N ARG A 246 0.61 20.94 -4.58
CA ARG A 246 0.48 21.45 -3.21
C ARG A 246 0.75 22.96 -3.24
N PRO A 247 -0.02 23.79 -2.51
CA PRO A 247 0.13 25.24 -2.56
C PRO A 247 1.61 25.64 -2.39
N PRO A 248 2.13 26.62 -3.15
CA PRO A 248 3.55 26.99 -3.09
C PRO A 248 3.99 27.29 -1.64
N GLY A 249 4.72 26.35 -1.03
CA GLY A 249 5.04 26.34 0.40
C GLY A 249 4.77 25.01 1.12
N TRP A 250 3.89 24.14 0.61
CA TRP A 250 3.52 22.85 1.23
C TRP A 250 4.40 21.66 0.80
N SER A 251 5.71 21.88 0.73
CA SER A 251 6.73 20.84 0.58
C SER A 251 7.56 20.75 1.87
N PRO A 252 7.62 19.59 2.56
CA PRO A 252 8.29 19.48 3.87
C PRO A 252 9.83 19.56 3.78
N LEU A 253 10.40 19.46 2.58
CA LEU A 253 11.84 19.53 2.33
C LEU A 253 12.17 20.85 1.62
N ARG A 254 12.56 21.87 2.40
CA ARG A 254 13.07 23.13 1.83
C ARG A 254 14.25 23.75 2.58
N ASN A 255 14.98 22.96 3.37
CA ASN A 255 16.18 23.42 4.06
C ASN A 255 17.26 22.32 4.19
N ILE A 256 17.70 21.78 3.05
CA ILE A 256 18.92 20.96 2.96
C ILE A 256 19.81 21.55 1.85
N LEU A 257 20.76 22.39 2.26
CA LEU A 257 21.84 22.88 1.39
C LEU A 257 22.99 21.86 1.37
N ILE A 258 22.80 20.73 0.70
CA ILE A 258 23.95 19.87 0.34
C ILE A 258 24.66 20.49 -0.86
N GLN A 259 25.85 21.03 -0.59
CA GLN A 259 26.81 21.33 -1.64
C GLN A 259 27.41 20.01 -2.13
N PHE A 260 26.99 19.56 -3.32
CA PHE A 260 27.60 18.39 -3.97
C PHE A 260 28.92 18.80 -4.66
N PRO A 261 30.08 18.25 -4.29
CA PRO A 261 31.31 18.43 -5.07
C PRO A 261 31.18 17.64 -6.37
N THR A 262 31.11 18.33 -7.52
CA THR A 262 31.02 17.69 -8.83
C THR A 262 32.32 16.98 -9.20
N ALA A 263 32.28 15.65 -9.31
CA ALA A 263 33.33 14.83 -9.91
C ALA A 263 32.86 14.29 -11.27
N SER A 264 33.33 14.88 -12.37
CA SER A 264 33.03 14.39 -13.73
C SER A 264 33.88 13.16 -14.10
N PRO A 265 33.34 12.21 -14.90
CA PRO A 265 34.03 10.97 -15.22
C PRO A 265 35.16 11.15 -16.26
N LYS A 266 36.16 10.25 -16.21
CA LYS A 266 37.14 10.02 -17.27
C LYS A 266 37.25 8.52 -17.57
N ALA A 267 37.58 8.19 -18.83
CA ALA A 267 37.60 6.83 -19.36
C ALA A 267 38.98 6.12 -19.21
N PRO A 268 39.03 4.77 -19.21
CA PRO A 268 40.26 3.95 -19.21
C PRO A 268 40.85 3.85 -20.65
N PRO A 269 42.14 3.47 -20.87
CA PRO A 269 42.63 2.07 -20.76
C PRO A 269 44.15 1.99 -20.38
N PRO A 270 44.95 0.91 -20.64
CA PRO A 270 44.66 -0.50 -20.97
C PRO A 270 45.33 -1.54 -20.02
N SER A 271 45.12 -2.82 -20.34
CA SER A 271 45.67 -4.06 -19.75
C SER A 271 47.19 -4.22 -19.78
N ASP A 272 47.77 -4.94 -18.80
CA ASP A 272 48.74 -6.01 -19.06
C ASP A 272 48.78 -7.11 -17.96
N ALA A 273 49.44 -8.24 -18.21
CA ALA A 273 49.20 -9.55 -17.56
C ALA A 273 50.37 -10.09 -16.64
N PRO A 274 50.26 -11.27 -15.98
CA PRO A 274 50.90 -11.57 -14.67
C PRO A 274 52.25 -12.32 -14.71
N PRO A 275 52.89 -12.57 -13.53
CA PRO A 275 52.99 -13.99 -13.09
C PRO A 275 53.07 -14.30 -11.56
N LYS A 276 52.28 -15.31 -11.14
CA LYS A 276 52.64 -16.53 -10.34
C LYS A 276 53.08 -16.49 -8.84
N THR A 277 52.35 -17.30 -8.05
CA THR A 277 52.81 -18.16 -6.89
C THR A 277 53.21 -17.46 -5.58
N LYS A 278 53.16 -18.09 -4.39
CA LYS A 278 53.18 -19.53 -3.97
C LYS A 278 52.13 -19.91 -2.90
N GLU A 279 52.05 -21.19 -2.55
CA GLU A 279 51.12 -21.78 -1.58
C GLU A 279 51.49 -21.56 -0.09
N ALA A 280 50.50 -21.73 0.80
CA ALA A 280 50.67 -22.25 2.16
C ALA A 280 49.45 -23.11 2.55
N LYS A 281 49.64 -24.22 3.28
CA LYS A 281 48.61 -25.26 3.50
C LYS A 281 48.81 -25.99 4.83
N ILE A 282 47.94 -25.75 5.82
CA ILE A 282 47.74 -26.56 7.05
C ILE A 282 46.27 -26.39 7.50
N SER A 283 45.53 -27.32 8.11
CA SER A 283 45.30 -28.78 7.89
C SER A 283 44.77 -29.44 9.18
N GLY A 284 43.50 -29.88 9.20
CA GLY A 284 42.90 -30.70 10.27
C GLY A 284 42.32 -29.93 11.47
N LYS A 285 41.42 -30.52 12.28
CA LYS A 285 40.71 -31.82 12.17
C LYS A 285 39.31 -31.71 12.82
N GLU A 286 38.42 -32.62 12.43
CA GLU A 286 37.00 -32.75 12.84
C GLU A 286 36.78 -33.31 14.26
N GLU A 287 35.48 -33.53 14.58
CA GLU A 287 34.92 -34.65 15.38
C GLU A 287 34.57 -34.32 16.86
N SER A 288 33.50 -34.83 17.51
CA SER A 288 32.08 -35.15 17.18
C SER A 288 31.48 -35.86 18.41
N SER A 289 30.22 -35.62 18.82
CA SER A 289 29.45 -36.57 19.68
C SER A 289 27.98 -36.16 19.95
N GLU A 290 27.14 -37.19 20.13
CA GLU A 290 25.70 -37.20 20.47
C GLU A 290 25.53 -37.82 21.90
N GLU A 291 24.38 -38.04 22.56
CA GLU A 291 22.97 -38.27 22.16
C GLU A 291 21.91 -37.41 22.92
N ASP A 292 20.81 -37.99 23.43
CA ASP A 292 19.51 -37.35 23.70
C ASP A 292 18.98 -37.55 25.14
N LEU A 293 17.97 -36.75 25.53
CA LEU A 293 16.76 -37.25 26.22
C LEU A 293 15.59 -36.24 26.10
N ALA A 294 14.52 -36.61 25.39
CA ALA A 294 13.43 -35.70 25.04
C ALA A 294 12.14 -35.76 25.90
N LYS A 295 11.47 -34.60 26.09
CA LYS A 295 10.01 -34.49 26.35
C LYS A 295 9.46 -33.11 25.93
N PRO A 296 8.13 -32.96 25.80
CA PRO A 296 7.45 -32.86 24.51
C PRO A 296 7.38 -31.44 23.93
N SER A 297 7.27 -31.37 22.60
CA SER A 297 7.30 -30.15 21.79
C SER A 297 6.18 -29.14 22.09
N ALA A 298 6.59 -27.89 22.36
CA ALA A 298 5.97 -26.73 21.72
C ALA A 298 6.78 -26.40 20.45
N SER A 299 6.14 -25.84 19.42
CA SER A 299 6.76 -25.53 18.13
C SER A 299 8.07 -24.72 18.29
N PRO A 300 9.26 -25.25 17.92
CA PRO A 300 10.54 -24.66 18.35
C PRO A 300 10.91 -23.27 17.77
N GLU A 301 10.17 -22.79 16.78
CA GLU A 301 10.48 -21.52 16.08
C GLU A 301 10.16 -20.28 16.92
N ASP A 302 9.17 -20.36 17.83
CA ASP A 302 8.69 -19.23 18.65
C ASP A 302 9.69 -18.80 19.75
N SER A 303 10.77 -19.56 19.97
CA SER A 303 11.80 -19.26 20.99
C SER A 303 13.15 -18.82 20.45
N LEU A 304 13.46 -19.00 19.16
CA LEU A 304 14.84 -18.85 18.66
C LEU A 304 15.32 -17.39 18.58
N PHE A 305 14.40 -16.43 18.46
CA PHE A 305 14.69 -14.98 18.34
C PHE A 305 13.92 -14.13 19.36
N HIS A 306 13.45 -14.72 20.46
CA HIS A 306 12.77 -14.03 21.58
C HIS A 306 11.56 -13.14 21.19
N CYS A 307 10.89 -13.40 20.07
CA CYS A 307 9.81 -12.53 19.59
C CYS A 307 8.56 -12.62 20.49
N PRO A 308 8.01 -11.47 20.95
CA PRO A 308 7.01 -11.47 22.01
C PRO A 308 5.65 -11.98 21.54
N SER A 309 5.36 -13.24 21.87
CA SER A 309 4.04 -13.88 21.71
C SER A 309 2.94 -13.25 22.58
N LYS A 310 3.28 -12.33 23.48
CA LYS A 310 2.37 -11.49 24.28
C LYS A 310 2.35 -10.04 23.79
N PRO A 311 1.22 -9.32 23.94
CA PRO A 311 1.14 -7.90 23.61
C PRO A 311 2.13 -7.02 24.40
N TRP A 312 2.63 -5.96 23.76
CA TRP A 312 3.57 -4.97 24.32
C TRP A 312 2.99 -4.22 25.54
N LYS A 313 1.70 -3.89 25.51
CA LYS A 313 0.90 -3.46 26.68
C LYS A 313 -0.19 -4.49 27.01
N PRO A 314 -0.73 -4.53 28.24
CA PRO A 314 -1.95 -5.29 28.54
C PRO A 314 -3.09 -4.94 27.57
N PHE A 315 -3.84 -5.94 27.11
CA PHE A 315 -4.98 -5.72 26.23
C PHE A 315 -6.25 -6.39 26.76
N HIS A 316 -7.29 -5.57 26.98
CA HIS A 316 -8.58 -5.99 27.52
C HIS A 316 -9.70 -5.61 26.53
N PRO A 317 -10.06 -6.52 25.59
CA PRO A 317 -11.15 -6.26 24.65
C PRO A 317 -12.51 -6.24 25.36
N LEU A 318 -13.37 -5.28 24.98
CA LEU A 318 -14.79 -5.37 25.26
C LEU A 318 -15.38 -6.51 24.43
N ARG A 319 -15.84 -7.57 25.10
CA ARG A 319 -16.55 -8.67 24.45
C ARG A 319 -17.88 -8.15 23.90
N THR A 320 -18.12 -8.35 22.60
CA THR A 320 -19.39 -8.01 21.95
C THR A 320 -20.54 -8.80 22.59
N GLY A 321 -21.27 -8.17 23.51
CA GLY A 321 -22.36 -8.79 24.27
C GLY A 321 -22.44 -8.35 25.74
N GLN A 322 -21.40 -7.74 26.32
CA GLN A 322 -21.48 -7.18 27.67
C GLN A 322 -22.16 -5.80 27.66
N ASN A 323 -23.49 -5.78 27.77
CA ASN A 323 -24.22 -4.59 28.20
C ASN A 323 -23.78 -4.22 29.63
N SER A 324 -23.33 -2.98 29.82
CA SER A 324 -23.09 -2.43 31.16
C SER A 324 -24.44 -2.18 31.85
N MET A 325 -24.89 -3.14 32.65
CA MET A 325 -26.10 -3.04 33.45
C MET A 325 -25.87 -2.07 34.61
N VAL A 326 -26.07 -0.77 34.35
CA VAL A 326 -25.99 0.29 35.36
C VAL A 326 -27.15 0.13 36.33
N ALA A 327 -26.87 -0.42 37.51
CA ALA A 327 -27.81 -0.44 38.62
C ALA A 327 -27.99 0.98 39.15
N PHE A 328 -29.16 1.58 38.90
CA PHE A 328 -29.57 2.81 39.56
C PHE A 328 -30.00 2.49 40.99
N ASP A 329 -29.10 2.66 41.95
CA ASP A 329 -29.40 2.59 43.37
C ASP A 329 -30.15 3.87 43.81
N PHE A 330 -31.47 3.76 43.96
CA PHE A 330 -32.32 4.88 44.41
C PHE A 330 -32.23 5.05 45.93
N GLY A 331 -31.13 5.68 46.36
CA GLY A 331 -30.95 6.12 47.74
C GLY A 331 -32.07 7.07 48.20
N LYS A 332 -32.57 6.86 49.42
CA LYS A 332 -33.70 7.60 50.00
C LYS A 332 -33.43 9.10 50.16
N MET A 333 -34.42 9.90 49.77
CA MET A 333 -34.96 11.00 50.58
C MET A 333 -36.48 10.97 50.51
#